data_AF-A0A9X1R752-F1
#
_entry.id   AF-A0A9X1R752-F1
#
_cell.length_a   1.000
_cell.length_b   1.000
_cell.length_c   1.000
_cell.angle_alpha   90.00
_cell.angle_beta   90.00
_cell.angle_gamma   90.00
#
_symmetry.space_group_name_H-M   'P 1'
#
loop_
_entity.id
_entity.type
_entity.pdbx_description
1 polymer ?
#
loop_
_entity_poly.entity_id
_entity_poly.type
_entity_poly.pdbx_seq_one_letter_code
_entity_poly.pdbx_strand_id
1 'polypeptide(L)'
;DSQTVIGSNFGFDAWSVVLDIADVDLPGQNGADTTYWIGLSLEPTDGSNTFWENSTAGVIGYGEAYDDGLGGGYVVDSTLEGVYTFDGTCEPIGGGGTGGPCVTTGPSNGLENGKSFLKNLGRIAANDLTVADGENMTLESITITAFIGAEGSGVNADNVDVFIYADDGSGAPGALITSQTNLVPDSQTVIGSNFGFDAWSVVLDIA
;
A
#
# COMPACT_ATOMS: atom_id res chain seq x y z
N ASP A 1 9.20 20.46 -4.92
CA ASP A 1 9.30 20.40 -6.41
C ASP A 1 10.32 21.36 -7.03
N SER A 2 11.18 20.85 -7.93
CA SER A 2 12.03 21.67 -8.81
C SER A 2 12.27 21.00 -10.17
N GLN A 3 12.54 21.81 -11.20
CA GLN A 3 12.94 21.33 -12.53
C GLN A 3 14.19 22.08 -13.01
N THR A 4 15.17 21.36 -13.55
CA THR A 4 16.41 21.94 -14.09
C THR A 4 16.69 21.35 -15.47
N VAL A 5 17.01 22.21 -16.45
CA VAL A 5 17.48 21.75 -17.76
C VAL A 5 18.90 21.22 -17.62
N ILE A 6 19.09 19.93 -17.91
CA ILE A 6 20.40 19.25 -17.80
C ILE A 6 21.11 19.09 -19.13
N GLY A 7 20.46 19.46 -20.23
CA GLY A 7 21.04 19.49 -21.56
C GLY A 7 19.97 19.51 -22.65
N SER A 8 20.40 19.52 -23.91
CA SER A 8 19.50 19.48 -25.07
C SER A 8 20.05 18.48 -26.10
N ASN A 9 19.17 17.65 -26.68
CA ASN A 9 19.51 16.77 -27.80
C ASN A 9 18.32 16.65 -28.77
N PHE A 10 18.59 16.55 -30.06
CA PHE A 10 17.55 16.45 -31.13
C PHE A 10 16.45 17.52 -31.12
N GLY A 11 16.72 18.71 -30.57
CA GLY A 11 15.74 19.81 -30.50
C GLY A 11 14.77 19.73 -29.33
N PHE A 12 15.03 18.85 -28.35
CA PHE A 12 14.28 18.76 -27.09
C PHE A 12 15.20 19.04 -25.91
N ASP A 13 14.68 19.74 -24.91
CA ASP A 13 15.33 19.93 -23.62
C ASP A 13 15.15 18.67 -22.77
N ALA A 14 16.25 18.19 -22.20
CA ALA A 14 16.25 17.14 -21.19
C ALA A 14 16.14 17.80 -19.80
N TRP A 15 15.14 17.36 -19.04
CA TRP A 15 14.83 17.90 -17.72
C TRP A 15 15.24 16.91 -16.64
N SER A 16 15.90 17.41 -15.60
CA SER A 16 15.92 16.77 -14.29
C SER A 16 14.73 17.31 -13.51
N VAL A 17 13.84 16.42 -13.11
CA VAL A 17 12.65 16.75 -12.31
C VAL A 17 12.86 16.14 -10.93
N VAL A 18 12.70 16.96 -9.89
CA VAL A 18 12.63 16.51 -8.49
C VAL A 18 11.21 16.81 -8.01
N LEU A 19 10.43 15.75 -7.82
CA LEU A 19 9.12 15.80 -7.18
C LEU A 19 9.35 15.55 -5.69
N ASP A 20 8.78 16.42 -4.88
CA ASP A 20 8.72 16.32 -3.43
C ASP A 20 7.31 15.78 -3.17
N ILE A 21 7.15 14.48 -2.94
CA ILE A 21 5.87 13.96 -2.45
C ILE A 21 5.88 14.29 -0.93
N ALA A 22 4.70 14.39 -0.31
CA ALA A 22 4.64 14.72 1.11
C ALA A 22 4.52 13.43 1.91
N ASP A 23 5.48 13.23 2.82
CA ASP A 23 5.48 12.14 3.79
C ASP A 23 4.08 11.96 4.41
N VAL A 24 3.68 10.71 4.62
CA VAL A 24 2.37 10.41 5.21
C VAL A 24 2.51 10.28 6.72
N ASP A 25 2.20 11.37 7.43
CA ASP A 25 2.14 11.39 8.89
C ASP A 25 0.86 10.72 9.43
N LEU A 26 1.05 9.76 10.33
CA LEU A 26 0.03 9.00 11.03
C LEU A 26 0.11 9.31 12.54
N PRO A 27 -0.57 10.36 13.02
CA PRO A 27 -0.48 10.79 14.41
C PRO A 27 -1.18 9.80 15.36
N GLY A 28 -0.43 9.23 16.30
CA GLY A 28 -1.03 8.41 17.36
C GLY A 28 -1.64 9.24 18.48
N GLN A 29 -1.86 8.59 19.61
CA GLN A 29 -2.40 9.22 20.81
C GLN A 29 -1.73 8.66 22.07
N ASN A 30 -1.93 9.34 23.20
CA ASN A 30 -1.42 8.88 24.49
C ASN A 30 -2.53 8.23 25.30
N GLY A 31 -2.25 7.06 25.87
CA GLY A 31 -3.14 6.20 26.62
C GLY A 31 -3.84 5.10 25.80
N ALA A 32 -3.57 4.96 24.50
CA ALA A 32 -4.11 3.93 23.62
C ALA A 32 -3.40 3.88 22.25
N ASP A 33 -3.43 2.72 21.59
CA ASP A 33 -3.03 2.58 20.19
C ASP A 33 -3.99 3.35 19.25
N THR A 34 -3.52 3.70 18.05
CA THR A 34 -4.32 4.29 16.97
C THR A 34 -4.29 3.39 15.75
N THR A 35 -5.45 3.03 15.22
CA THR A 35 -5.58 2.23 14.00
C THR A 35 -5.86 3.10 12.78
N TYR A 36 -5.10 2.85 11.72
CA TYR A 36 -5.30 3.35 10.37
C TYR A 36 -5.57 2.20 9.41
N TRP A 37 -6.11 2.51 8.23
CA TRP A 37 -6.29 1.54 7.15
C TRP A 37 -5.56 2.01 5.90
N ILE A 38 -4.73 1.13 5.33
CA ILE A 38 -3.96 1.36 4.13
C ILE A 38 -4.65 0.66 2.97
N GLY A 39 -5.42 1.40 2.19
CA GLY A 39 -6.13 0.91 1.01
C GLY A 39 -5.32 1.08 -0.26
N LEU A 40 -5.26 0.05 -1.10
CA LEU A 40 -4.60 0.10 -2.40
C LEU A 40 -5.55 -0.25 -3.53
N SER A 41 -5.32 0.38 -4.69
CA SER A 41 -5.99 0.06 -5.94
C SER A 41 -4.97 0.09 -7.09
N LEU A 42 -4.82 -1.01 -7.82
CA LEU A 42 -3.70 -1.20 -8.75
C LEU A 42 -4.19 -1.31 -10.20
N GLU A 43 -3.52 -0.61 -11.12
CA GLU A 43 -3.70 -0.76 -12.57
C GLU A 43 -2.50 -1.52 -13.15
N PRO A 44 -2.71 -2.66 -13.86
CA PRO A 44 -1.63 -3.33 -14.56
C PRO A 44 -1.42 -2.76 -15.97
N THR A 45 -0.26 -3.04 -16.55
CA THR A 45 0.13 -2.53 -17.88
C THR A 45 -0.75 -2.99 -19.05
N ASP A 46 -1.63 -3.98 -18.85
CA ASP A 46 -2.54 -4.50 -19.86
C ASP A 46 -4.04 -4.35 -19.51
N GLY A 47 -4.36 -3.76 -18.36
CA GLY A 47 -5.73 -3.62 -17.84
C GLY A 47 -6.41 -4.92 -17.39
N SER A 48 -5.67 -6.03 -17.28
CA SER A 48 -6.17 -7.28 -16.71
C SER A 48 -6.52 -7.13 -15.23
N ASN A 49 -7.15 -8.16 -14.63
CA ASN A 49 -7.45 -8.13 -13.21
C ASN A 49 -6.22 -8.43 -12.37
N THR A 50 -6.16 -7.82 -11.18
CA THR A 50 -5.04 -7.92 -10.24
C THR A 50 -5.56 -8.32 -8.88
N PHE A 51 -4.74 -9.04 -8.12
CA PHE A 51 -5.12 -9.58 -6.81
C PHE A 51 -4.01 -9.35 -5.79
N TRP A 52 -4.29 -8.67 -4.69
CA TRP A 52 -3.36 -8.54 -3.58
C TRP A 52 -3.36 -9.90 -2.88
N GLU A 53 -2.19 -10.51 -2.71
CA GLU A 53 -2.09 -11.75 -1.93
C GLU A 53 -2.69 -11.51 -0.54
N ASN A 54 -3.56 -12.43 -0.12
CA ASN A 54 -4.02 -12.53 1.24
C ASN A 54 -3.88 -13.98 1.73
N SER A 55 -3.90 -14.14 3.04
CA SER A 55 -3.35 -15.31 3.71
C SER A 55 -4.13 -15.66 4.98
N THR A 56 -4.22 -16.95 5.25
CA THR A 56 -4.79 -17.58 6.45
C THR A 56 -3.71 -17.89 7.49
N ALA A 57 -2.45 -17.50 7.24
CA ALA A 57 -1.32 -17.75 8.14
C ALA A 57 -1.46 -17.08 9.51
N GLY A 58 -2.29 -16.05 9.60
CA GLY A 58 -2.59 -15.28 10.80
C GLY A 58 -3.24 -13.96 10.42
N VAL A 59 -3.93 -13.35 11.37
CA VAL A 59 -4.54 -12.03 11.22
C VAL A 59 -3.86 -11.08 12.19
N ILE A 60 -3.53 -9.88 11.72
CA ILE A 60 -3.07 -8.76 12.52
C ILE A 60 -4.26 -7.80 12.62
N GLY A 61 -4.56 -7.30 13.82
CA GLY A 61 -5.68 -6.39 14.02
C GLY A 61 -7.02 -7.01 13.60
N TYR A 62 -7.60 -6.48 12.51
CA TYR A 62 -8.96 -6.78 12.06
C TYR A 62 -9.03 -7.63 10.79
N GLY A 63 -7.90 -7.88 10.14
CA GLY A 63 -7.81 -8.60 8.87
C GLY A 63 -7.98 -7.69 7.65
N GLU A 64 -8.19 -8.30 6.49
CA GLU A 64 -8.36 -7.58 5.24
C GLU A 64 -9.76 -6.95 5.13
N ALA A 65 -9.82 -5.71 4.68
CA ALA A 65 -11.04 -5.06 4.23
C ALA A 65 -11.03 -4.87 2.71
N TYR A 66 -12.20 -4.86 2.07
CA TYR A 66 -12.30 -4.57 0.64
C TYR A 66 -13.58 -3.82 0.26
N ASP A 67 -13.47 -2.95 -0.74
CA ASP A 67 -14.60 -2.38 -1.48
C ASP A 67 -14.56 -2.92 -2.91
N ASP A 68 -15.66 -3.54 -3.35
CA ASP A 68 -15.77 -4.13 -4.69
C ASP A 68 -16.06 -3.09 -5.79
N GLY A 69 -16.10 -1.80 -5.47
CA GLY A 69 -16.36 -0.70 -6.42
C GLY A 69 -17.85 -0.57 -6.80
N LEU A 70 -18.74 -1.21 -6.04
CA LEU A 70 -20.18 -1.31 -6.33
C LEU A 70 -21.03 -0.36 -5.48
N GLY A 71 -20.40 0.53 -4.70
CA GLY A 71 -21.07 1.50 -3.83
C GLY A 71 -21.61 0.90 -2.52
N GLY A 72 -21.19 -0.32 -2.17
CA GLY A 72 -21.55 -0.98 -0.92
C GLY A 72 -20.70 -0.56 0.29
N GLY A 73 -19.56 0.10 0.05
CA GLY A 73 -18.55 0.39 1.07
C GLY A 73 -17.69 -0.83 1.38
N TYR A 74 -16.88 -0.70 2.43
CA TYR A 74 -15.95 -1.74 2.86
C TYR A 74 -16.66 -2.93 3.53
N VAL A 75 -16.21 -4.12 3.16
CA VAL A 75 -16.50 -5.40 3.83
C VAL A 75 -15.20 -5.89 4.47
N VAL A 76 -15.26 -6.29 5.74
CA VAL A 76 -14.10 -6.84 6.47
C VAL A 76 -14.17 -8.36 6.46
N ASP A 77 -13.07 -9.00 6.07
CA ASP A 77 -12.83 -10.43 6.22
C ASP A 77 -11.81 -10.68 7.34
N SER A 78 -12.33 -10.87 8.56
CA SER A 78 -11.52 -11.16 9.75
C SER A 78 -10.82 -12.53 9.75
N THR A 79 -10.87 -13.28 8.64
CA THR A 79 -10.20 -14.59 8.50
C THR A 79 -9.02 -14.58 7.54
N LEU A 80 -8.82 -13.49 6.82
CA LEU A 80 -7.74 -13.29 5.86
C LEU A 80 -6.96 -12.03 6.22
N GLU A 81 -5.66 -12.05 5.95
CA GLU A 81 -4.77 -10.90 6.11
C GLU A 81 -4.02 -10.67 4.80
N GLY A 82 -3.95 -9.43 4.33
CA GLY A 82 -3.14 -9.09 3.18
C GLY A 82 -1.65 -9.34 3.44
N VAL A 83 -0.90 -9.61 2.37
CA VAL A 83 0.56 -9.78 2.47
C VAL A 83 1.24 -8.49 2.08
N TYR A 84 1.83 -7.84 3.08
CA TYR A 84 2.43 -6.52 2.94
C TYR A 84 3.58 -6.29 3.90
N THR A 85 4.30 -5.20 3.68
CA THR A 85 5.18 -4.56 4.64
C THR A 85 4.91 -3.06 4.59
N PHE A 86 4.47 -2.50 5.71
CA PHE A 86 4.35 -1.06 5.93
C PHE A 86 5.55 -0.63 6.76
N ASP A 87 6.44 0.14 6.14
CA ASP A 87 7.72 0.57 6.71
C ASP A 87 7.72 2.09 6.91
N GLY A 88 8.31 2.55 7.99
CA GLY A 88 8.41 3.96 8.30
C GLY A 88 9.19 4.25 9.58
N THR A 89 9.09 5.49 10.04
CA THR A 89 9.73 5.96 11.26
C THR A 89 8.70 6.23 12.35
N CYS A 90 8.89 5.64 13.52
CA CYS A 90 8.04 5.88 14.69
C CYS A 90 8.76 6.77 15.72
N GLU A 91 8.06 7.76 16.27
CA GLU A 91 8.59 8.72 17.23
C GLU A 91 7.67 8.92 18.44
N PRO A 92 8.20 9.08 19.67
CA PRO A 92 7.37 9.38 20.84
C PRO A 92 6.63 10.72 20.73
N ILE A 93 5.35 10.73 21.08
CA ILE A 93 4.51 11.93 21.16
C ILE A 93 5.11 12.90 22.19
N GLY A 94 5.19 14.17 21.80
CA GLY A 94 5.65 15.26 22.67
C GLY A 94 7.15 15.54 22.63
N GLY A 95 7.93 14.76 21.86
CA GLY A 95 9.36 14.94 21.69
C GLY A 95 10.14 14.54 22.96
N GLY A 96 11.05 13.57 22.84
CA GLY A 96 11.78 13.06 23.99
C GLY A 96 12.62 11.80 23.73
N GLY A 97 12.38 11.13 22.61
CA GLY A 97 13.26 10.08 22.07
C GLY A 97 13.81 10.47 20.70
N THR A 98 14.80 9.71 20.23
CA THR A 98 15.14 9.69 18.80
C THR A 98 14.17 8.72 18.13
N GLY A 99 13.45 9.18 17.11
CA GLY A 99 12.66 8.30 16.25
C GLY A 99 13.48 7.11 15.74
N GLY A 100 12.79 6.01 15.48
CA GLY A 100 13.42 4.78 15.00
C GLY A 100 12.57 4.08 13.94
N PRO A 101 13.18 3.22 13.11
CA PRO A 101 12.45 2.47 12.12
C PRO A 101 11.43 1.56 12.80
N CYS A 102 10.22 1.52 12.24
CA CYS A 102 9.14 0.64 12.65
C CYS A 102 8.50 0.01 11.42
N VAL A 103 8.02 -1.23 11.60
CA VAL A 103 7.53 -2.04 10.49
C VAL A 103 6.37 -2.91 10.94
N THR A 104 5.36 -3.02 10.08
CA THR A 104 4.29 -4.01 10.20
C THR A 104 4.29 -4.89 8.96
N THR A 105 4.28 -6.21 9.15
CA THR A 105 4.34 -7.18 8.04
C THR A 105 3.19 -8.16 8.14
N GLY A 106 2.34 -8.19 7.11
CA GLY A 106 1.29 -9.17 6.94
C GLY A 106 1.87 -10.57 6.64
N PRO A 107 1.38 -11.65 7.27
CA PRO A 107 1.97 -12.98 7.16
C PRO A 107 1.56 -13.65 5.85
N SER A 108 2.53 -14.24 5.14
CA SER A 108 2.28 -15.09 3.96
C SER A 108 2.48 -16.58 4.28
N ASN A 109 1.76 -17.45 3.58
CA ASN A 109 1.90 -18.91 3.64
C ASN A 109 1.77 -19.58 2.27
N GLY A 110 2.57 -19.14 1.30
CA GLY A 110 2.74 -19.85 0.04
C GLY A 110 1.74 -19.43 -1.04
N LEU A 111 1.49 -18.12 -1.16
CA LEU A 111 0.74 -17.54 -2.27
C LEU A 111 -0.67 -18.14 -2.40
N GLU A 112 -1.35 -18.38 -1.28
CA GLU A 112 -2.51 -19.28 -1.25
C GLU A 112 -3.83 -18.66 -1.69
N ASN A 113 -3.96 -17.33 -1.67
CA ASN A 113 -5.19 -16.64 -2.00
C ASN A 113 -4.90 -15.16 -2.39
N GLY A 114 -5.91 -14.46 -2.90
CA GLY A 114 -5.80 -13.02 -3.12
C GLY A 114 -7.14 -12.33 -3.37
N LYS A 115 -7.21 -11.05 -2.98
CA LYS A 115 -8.38 -10.20 -3.18
C LYS A 115 -8.17 -9.26 -4.35
N SER A 116 -9.19 -9.19 -5.21
CA SER A 116 -9.12 -8.27 -6.33
C SER A 116 -9.19 -6.81 -5.88
N PHE A 117 -8.27 -6.00 -6.39
CA PHE A 117 -8.08 -4.58 -6.05
C PHE A 117 -7.78 -3.75 -7.30
N LEU A 118 -8.37 -4.15 -8.43
CA LEU A 118 -8.16 -3.54 -9.73
C LEU A 118 -8.78 -2.14 -9.83
N LYS A 119 -7.95 -1.16 -10.18
CA LYS A 119 -8.29 0.26 -10.28
C LYS A 119 -9.35 0.59 -11.31
N ASN A 120 -9.27 0.04 -12.52
CA ASN A 120 -10.29 0.29 -13.55
C ASN A 120 -11.71 -0.25 -13.19
N LEU A 121 -11.83 -1.11 -12.16
CA LEU A 121 -13.11 -1.55 -11.60
C LEU A 121 -13.51 -0.78 -10.33
N GLY A 122 -12.71 0.20 -9.90
CA GLY A 122 -12.93 0.97 -8.67
C GLY A 122 -12.77 0.15 -7.40
N ARG A 123 -12.03 -0.98 -7.46
CA ARG A 123 -11.85 -1.88 -6.31
C ARG A 123 -10.71 -1.43 -5.43
N ILE A 124 -10.89 -1.56 -4.13
CA ILE A 124 -9.85 -1.26 -3.13
C ILE A 124 -9.77 -2.44 -2.18
N ALA A 125 -8.57 -2.93 -1.91
CA ALA A 125 -8.29 -3.80 -0.76
C ALA A 125 -7.46 -3.01 0.25
N ALA A 126 -7.72 -3.21 1.54
CA ALA A 126 -7.12 -2.44 2.61
C ALA A 126 -6.75 -3.35 3.79
N ASN A 127 -5.65 -3.03 4.46
CA ASN A 127 -5.23 -3.70 5.69
C ASN A 127 -4.96 -2.65 6.77
N ASP A 128 -5.14 -3.04 8.03
CA ASP A 128 -4.94 -2.13 9.13
C ASP A 128 -3.45 -1.94 9.48
N LEU A 129 -3.14 -0.75 9.97
CA LEU A 129 -1.83 -0.36 10.47
C LEU A 129 -2.03 0.26 11.85
N THR A 130 -1.38 -0.31 12.86
CA THR A 130 -1.44 0.17 14.23
C THR A 130 -0.24 1.06 14.54
N VAL A 131 -0.50 2.30 14.93
CA VAL A 131 0.47 3.18 15.56
C VAL A 131 0.36 3.00 17.08
N ALA A 132 1.46 2.63 17.72
CA ALA A 132 1.46 2.26 19.13
C ALA A 132 1.14 3.44 20.08
N ASP A 133 0.61 3.11 21.26
CA ASP A 133 0.37 4.09 22.33
C ASP A 133 1.60 4.97 22.60
N GLY A 134 1.38 6.28 22.55
CA GLY A 134 2.39 7.28 22.84
C GLY A 134 3.35 7.55 21.69
N GLU A 135 3.09 7.05 20.49
CA GLU A 135 3.92 7.26 19.30
C GLU A 135 3.16 7.93 18.14
N ASN A 136 3.89 8.57 17.25
CA ASN A 136 3.46 8.90 15.89
C ASN A 136 4.24 8.01 14.93
N MET A 137 3.69 7.74 13.75
CA MET A 137 4.41 7.11 12.65
C MET A 137 4.43 8.03 11.44
N THR A 138 5.56 8.11 10.75
CA THR A 138 5.65 8.60 9.38
C THR A 138 5.80 7.38 8.48
N LEU A 139 4.81 7.12 7.63
CA LEU A 139 4.81 6.01 6.68
C LEU A 139 5.64 6.38 5.45
N GLU A 140 6.65 5.57 5.14
CA GLU A 140 7.67 5.87 4.13
C GLU A 140 7.66 4.88 2.97
N SER A 141 7.33 3.61 3.20
CA SER A 141 7.26 2.64 2.11
C SER A 141 6.17 1.59 2.33
N ILE A 142 5.59 1.14 1.21
CA ILE A 142 4.66 0.02 1.18
C ILE A 142 5.21 -1.02 0.21
N THR A 143 5.45 -2.24 0.70
CA THR A 143 5.69 -3.40 -0.14
C THR A 143 4.48 -4.33 -0.09
N ILE A 144 4.01 -4.82 -1.24
CA ILE A 144 2.94 -5.80 -1.33
C ILE A 144 3.34 -7.00 -2.18
N THR A 145 2.73 -8.15 -1.92
CA THR A 145 2.67 -9.22 -2.92
C THR A 145 1.38 -9.11 -3.72
N ALA A 146 1.48 -9.05 -5.05
CA ALA A 146 0.33 -9.00 -5.95
C ALA A 146 0.43 -10.00 -7.10
N PHE A 147 -0.66 -10.71 -7.39
CA PHE A 147 -0.79 -11.51 -8.60
C PHE A 147 -1.19 -10.60 -9.77
N ILE A 148 -0.31 -10.53 -10.79
CA ILE A 148 -0.48 -9.63 -11.92
C ILE A 148 -0.08 -10.36 -13.20
N GLY A 149 -1.00 -10.37 -14.17
CA GLY A 149 -0.77 -10.97 -15.48
C GLY A 149 -0.63 -12.50 -15.45
N ALA A 150 -0.70 -13.12 -16.62
CA ALA A 150 -0.44 -14.55 -16.73
C ALA A 150 1.03 -14.87 -16.44
N GLU A 151 1.31 -16.06 -15.92
CA GLU A 151 2.68 -16.51 -15.63
C GLU A 151 3.60 -16.36 -16.86
N GLY A 152 4.71 -15.65 -16.68
CA GLY A 152 5.70 -15.36 -17.72
C GLY A 152 5.27 -14.35 -18.77
N SER A 153 4.14 -13.65 -18.58
CA SER A 153 3.67 -12.64 -19.54
C SER A 153 4.49 -11.34 -19.51
N GLY A 154 5.12 -11.04 -18.37
CA GLY A 154 5.81 -9.77 -18.13
C GLY A 154 4.87 -8.59 -17.87
N VAL A 155 3.56 -8.83 -17.78
CA VAL A 155 2.59 -7.83 -17.31
C VAL A 155 2.84 -7.58 -15.83
N ASN A 156 2.95 -6.32 -15.47
CA ASN A 156 3.30 -5.83 -14.13
C ASN A 156 2.40 -4.64 -13.75
N ALA A 157 2.59 -4.07 -12.57
CA ALA A 157 1.85 -2.89 -12.15
C ALA A 157 2.32 -1.67 -12.94
N ASP A 158 1.38 -0.94 -13.54
CA ASP A 158 1.64 0.35 -14.18
C ASP A 158 1.66 1.45 -13.12
N ASN A 159 0.61 1.50 -12.29
CA ASN A 159 0.50 2.44 -11.18
C ASN A 159 -0.43 1.92 -10.08
N VAL A 160 -0.29 2.48 -8.88
CA VAL A 160 -1.10 2.17 -7.70
C VAL A 160 -1.65 3.47 -7.10
N ASP A 161 -2.93 3.46 -6.72
CA ASP A 161 -3.50 4.46 -5.84
C ASP A 161 -3.39 3.97 -4.40
N VAL A 162 -2.88 4.82 -3.51
CA VAL A 162 -2.74 4.59 -2.07
C VAL A 162 -3.74 5.50 -1.35
N PHE A 163 -4.52 4.91 -0.45
CA PHE A 163 -5.52 5.59 0.34
C PHE A 163 -5.26 5.33 1.82
N ILE A 164 -5.29 6.39 2.61
CA ILE A 164 -5.10 6.32 4.06
C ILE A 164 -6.43 6.70 4.71
N TYR A 165 -7.02 5.77 5.45
CA TYR A 165 -8.26 6.00 6.18
C TYR A 165 -8.02 5.95 7.69
N ALA A 166 -8.80 6.73 8.42
CA ALA A 166 -8.99 6.48 9.84
C ALA A 166 -9.78 5.17 10.02
N ASP A 167 -9.62 4.51 11.17
CA ASP A 167 -10.59 3.49 11.59
C ASP A 167 -11.97 4.10 11.84
N ASP A 168 -13.04 3.37 11.50
CA ASP A 168 -14.42 3.82 11.73
C ASP A 168 -14.91 3.66 13.18
N GLY A 169 -14.07 3.10 14.05
CA GLY A 169 -14.36 2.76 15.44
C GLY A 169 -14.90 1.34 15.63
N SER A 170 -15.00 0.55 14.56
CA SER A 170 -15.49 -0.83 14.56
C SER A 170 -14.53 -1.83 13.92
N GLY A 171 -13.31 -1.40 13.57
CA GLY A 171 -12.35 -2.26 12.88
C GLY A 171 -12.61 -2.36 11.39
N ALA A 172 -12.90 -1.22 10.75
CA ALA A 172 -13.07 -1.10 9.31
C ALA A 172 -12.58 0.27 8.81
N PRO A 173 -12.22 0.40 7.52
CA PRO A 173 -11.87 1.70 6.95
C PRO A 173 -13.01 2.72 7.07
N GLY A 174 -12.71 3.86 7.66
CA GLY A 174 -13.63 4.96 7.91
C GLY A 174 -13.39 6.16 6.99
N ALA A 175 -13.18 7.34 7.59
CA ALA A 175 -12.98 8.57 6.82
C ALA A 175 -11.61 8.57 6.12
N LEU A 176 -11.60 8.95 4.84
CA LEU A 176 -10.35 9.18 4.09
C LEU A 176 -9.60 10.38 4.71
N ILE A 177 -8.34 10.16 5.06
CA ILE A 177 -7.43 11.17 5.59
C ILE A 177 -6.67 11.82 4.44
N THR A 178 -6.01 10.98 3.63
CA THR A 178 -5.22 11.40 2.48
C THR A 178 -5.14 10.28 1.44
N SER A 179 -4.69 10.62 0.24
CA SER A 179 -4.46 9.67 -0.84
C SER A 179 -3.34 10.14 -1.75
N GLN A 180 -2.57 9.19 -2.27
CA GLN A 180 -1.64 9.39 -3.37
C GLN A 180 -2.17 8.59 -4.57
N THR A 181 -2.22 9.21 -5.75
CA THR A 181 -2.81 8.55 -6.93
C THR A 181 -1.81 8.45 -8.06
N ASN A 182 -1.91 7.37 -8.83
CA ASN A 182 -1.04 7.03 -9.94
C ASN A 182 0.44 6.94 -9.52
N LEU A 183 0.70 6.40 -8.32
CA LEU A 183 2.06 6.16 -7.85
C LEU A 183 2.67 5.05 -8.70
N VAL A 184 3.77 5.36 -9.38
CA VAL A 184 4.53 4.35 -10.12
C VAL A 184 5.37 3.57 -9.12
N PRO A 185 5.34 2.23 -9.11
CA PRO A 185 6.18 1.47 -8.20
C PRO A 185 7.67 1.79 -8.37
N ASP A 186 8.36 1.98 -7.26
CA ASP A 186 9.81 2.20 -7.24
C ASP A 186 10.55 0.97 -7.75
N SER A 187 10.10 -0.21 -7.32
CA SER A 187 10.59 -1.48 -7.85
C SER A 187 9.54 -2.57 -7.87
N GLN A 188 9.71 -3.53 -8.78
CA GLN A 188 8.83 -4.69 -8.91
C GLN A 188 9.66 -5.92 -9.31
N THR A 189 9.47 -7.03 -8.61
CA THR A 189 10.17 -8.29 -8.92
C THR A 189 9.22 -9.48 -8.86
N VAL A 190 9.35 -10.42 -9.80
CA VAL A 190 8.62 -11.68 -9.73
C VAL A 190 9.24 -12.54 -8.62
N ILE A 191 8.43 -12.94 -7.64
CA ILE A 191 8.84 -13.74 -6.48
C ILE A 191 8.27 -15.16 -6.49
N GLY A 192 7.40 -15.47 -7.44
CA GLY A 192 6.81 -16.79 -7.62
C GLY A 192 5.66 -16.74 -8.61
N SER A 193 4.88 -17.82 -8.64
CA SER A 193 3.65 -17.92 -9.43
C SER A 193 2.65 -18.81 -8.70
N ASN A 194 1.37 -18.51 -8.85
CA ASN A 194 0.26 -19.40 -8.49
C ASN A 194 -0.99 -19.03 -9.30
N PHE A 195 -1.97 -19.95 -9.39
CA PHE A 195 -3.22 -19.73 -10.12
C PHE A 195 -3.07 -19.36 -11.61
N GLY A 196 -1.88 -19.59 -12.18
CA GLY A 196 -1.53 -19.17 -13.55
C GLY A 196 -1.14 -17.70 -13.68
N PHE A 197 -0.89 -17.01 -12.56
CA PHE A 197 -0.40 -15.63 -12.51
C PHE A 197 1.03 -15.56 -11.97
N ASP A 198 1.79 -14.56 -12.41
CA ASP A 198 3.03 -14.18 -11.73
C ASP A 198 2.69 -13.46 -10.42
N ALA A 199 3.38 -13.82 -9.33
CA ALA A 199 3.33 -13.11 -8.06
C ALA A 199 4.49 -12.10 -8.01
N TRP A 200 4.16 -10.83 -7.85
CA TRP A 200 5.09 -9.71 -7.83
C TRP A 200 5.24 -9.16 -6.42
N SER A 201 6.48 -8.97 -5.97
CA SER A 201 6.79 -8.03 -4.90
C SER A 201 6.82 -6.64 -5.51
N VAL A 202 5.86 -5.79 -5.15
CA VAL A 202 5.70 -4.42 -5.64
C VAL A 202 6.05 -3.47 -4.50
N VAL A 203 7.02 -2.59 -4.71
CA VAL A 203 7.48 -1.60 -3.72
C VAL A 203 7.04 -0.21 -4.15
N LEU A 204 6.37 0.48 -3.23
CA LEU A 204 5.92 1.86 -3.37
C LEU A 204 6.73 2.72 -2.40
N ASP A 205 7.23 3.84 -2.90
CA ASP A 205 7.85 4.89 -2.10
C ASP A 205 6.77 5.92 -1.73
N ILE A 206 6.60 6.13 -0.42
CA ILE A 206 5.61 7.02 0.18
C ILE A 206 6.40 8.20 0.74
N ALA A 207 6.92 9.02 -0.17
CA ALA A 207 7.77 10.16 0.16
C ALA A 207 7.12 11.45 -0.28
#